data_AF-A0A7J4E3L7-F1
#
_entry.id   AF-A0A7J4E3L7-F1
#
_cell.length_a   1.000
_cell.length_b   1.000
_cell.length_c   1.000
_cell.angle_alpha   90.00
_cell.angle_beta   90.00
_cell.angle_gamma   90.00
#
_symmetry.space_group_name_H-M   'P 1'
#
loop_
_entity.id
_entity.type
_entity.pdbx_description
1 polymer ?
#
loop_
_entity_poly.entity_id
_entity_poly.type
_entity_poly.pdbx_seq_one_letter_code
_entity_poly.pdbx_strand_id
1 'polypeptide(L)'
;MVGAEFWVDPEGRFYFNQQRGQDKSVSIRLEKGVNLLGLERKVDMVKLANRIWIIGAGSGADRVETFEEDAGSQAAYGLREAVKVDKEAEDEDAAKTLAQNLLALYAYPRETLTAILPSLPAGLELGDQVSVKDSILGVDGKFRVKRIEYEYDAEKGEVVRVELGQALPDLSEELLRIAKLERWFK
;
A
#
# COMPACT_ATOMS: atom_id res chain seq x y z
N MET A 1 -10.61 15.68 -0.28
CA MET A 1 -9.18 15.87 -0.58
C MET A 1 -8.91 15.23 -1.95
N VAL A 2 -7.99 15.77 -2.77
CA VAL A 2 -7.73 15.23 -4.12
C VAL A 2 -6.79 14.05 -3.97
N GLY A 3 -7.25 12.82 -4.28
CA GLY A 3 -6.45 11.60 -4.30
C GLY A 3 -5.41 11.62 -5.41
N ALA A 4 -4.37 12.44 -5.23
CA ALA A 4 -3.28 12.63 -6.17
C ALA A 4 -2.00 12.00 -5.64
N GLU A 5 -1.20 11.48 -6.56
CA GLU A 5 0.16 11.02 -6.37
C GLU A 5 1.15 12.10 -6.83
N PHE A 6 2.35 12.06 -6.27
CA PHE A 6 3.46 12.92 -6.69
C PHE A 6 4.71 12.10 -6.98
N TRP A 7 5.53 12.57 -7.92
CA TRP A 7 6.84 11.97 -8.19
C TRP A 7 7.76 12.96 -8.89
N VAL A 8 9.05 12.64 -8.88
CA VAL A 8 10.08 13.35 -9.66
C VAL A 8 10.65 12.37 -10.68
N ASP A 9 10.78 12.79 -11.93
CA ASP A 9 11.39 12.00 -12.99
C ASP A 9 12.94 12.14 -12.98
N PRO A 10 13.67 11.33 -13.78
CA PRO A 10 15.13 11.43 -13.87
C PRO A 10 15.63 12.80 -14.33
N GLU A 11 14.81 13.57 -15.05
CA GLU A 11 15.12 14.93 -15.50
C GLU A 11 14.87 16.00 -14.40
N GLY A 12 14.38 15.60 -13.23
CA GLY A 12 14.11 16.49 -12.11
C GLY A 12 12.78 17.23 -12.18
N ARG A 13 11.86 16.84 -13.08
CA ARG A 13 10.53 17.43 -13.17
C ARG A 13 9.62 16.84 -12.11
N PHE A 14 8.96 17.73 -11.37
CA PHE A 14 7.95 17.37 -10.38
C PHE A 14 6.58 17.18 -11.04
N TYR A 15 5.94 16.06 -10.71
CA TYR A 15 4.60 15.71 -11.15
C TYR A 15 3.66 15.63 -9.95
N PHE A 16 2.42 16.11 -10.16
CA PHE A 16 1.31 15.98 -9.22
C PHE A 16 0.04 15.65 -10.02
N ASN A 17 -0.36 14.39 -10.02
CA ASN A 17 -1.43 13.85 -10.88
C ASN A 17 -2.26 12.82 -10.11
N GLN A 18 -3.44 12.44 -10.62
CA GLN A 18 -4.27 11.40 -9.96
C GLN A 18 -3.55 10.06 -9.80
N GLN A 19 -2.73 9.66 -10.77
CA GLN A 19 -1.93 8.44 -10.69
C GLN A 19 -0.69 8.54 -11.57
N ARG A 20 0.39 7.88 -11.14
CA ARG A 20 1.55 7.52 -11.95
C ARG A 20 1.28 6.24 -12.75
N GLY A 21 1.88 6.08 -13.93
CA GLY A 21 1.78 4.86 -14.73
C GLY A 21 0.38 4.58 -15.29
N GLN A 22 0.21 3.40 -15.88
CA GLN A 22 -0.99 2.97 -16.60
C GLN A 22 -1.37 1.52 -16.27
N ASP A 23 -2.63 1.12 -16.53
CA ASP A 23 -3.01 -0.29 -16.45
C ASP A 23 -2.48 -1.06 -17.67
N LYS A 24 -1.42 -1.84 -17.45
CA LYS A 24 -0.79 -2.74 -18.42
C LYS A 24 -1.08 -4.21 -18.10
N SER A 25 -2.04 -4.50 -17.22
CA SER A 25 -2.35 -5.88 -16.79
C SER A 25 -2.78 -6.82 -17.93
N VAL A 26 -3.26 -6.27 -19.05
CA VAL A 26 -3.60 -7.04 -20.24
C VAL A 26 -2.35 -7.43 -21.04
N SER A 27 -1.39 -6.52 -21.19
CA SER A 27 -0.20 -6.66 -22.05
C SER A 27 1.03 -7.21 -21.31
N ILE A 28 1.15 -6.95 -20.01
CA ILE A 28 2.22 -7.42 -19.15
C ILE A 28 1.65 -8.35 -18.10
N ARG A 29 1.92 -9.65 -18.29
CA ARG A 29 1.50 -10.73 -17.40
C ARG A 29 2.73 -11.43 -16.87
N LEU A 30 2.91 -11.42 -15.56
CA LEU A 30 4.03 -12.03 -14.87
C LEU A 30 3.59 -13.38 -14.31
N GLU A 31 4.09 -14.46 -14.87
CA GLU A 31 3.68 -15.82 -14.52
C GLU A 31 4.90 -16.69 -14.19
N LYS A 32 4.85 -17.31 -13.00
CA LYS A 32 5.92 -18.19 -12.54
C LYS A 32 6.04 -19.42 -13.43
N GLY A 33 7.27 -19.72 -13.85
CA GLY A 33 7.55 -20.81 -14.79
C GLY A 33 7.35 -20.44 -16.26
N VAL A 34 6.93 -19.20 -16.55
CA VAL A 34 6.81 -18.68 -17.93
C VAL A 34 7.85 -17.59 -18.17
N ASN A 35 7.78 -16.49 -17.42
CA ASN A 35 8.63 -15.31 -17.64
C ASN A 35 9.22 -14.72 -16.34
N LEU A 36 9.04 -15.41 -15.22
CA LEU A 36 9.69 -15.08 -13.95
C LEU A 36 10.78 -16.11 -13.64
N LEU A 37 11.94 -15.64 -13.17
CA LEU A 37 12.96 -16.47 -12.53
C LEU A 37 12.50 -16.89 -11.13
N GLY A 38 11.76 -16.02 -10.44
CA GLY A 38 11.24 -16.26 -9.11
C GLY A 38 10.12 -15.29 -8.77
N LEU A 39 9.30 -15.69 -7.80
CA LEU A 39 8.29 -14.84 -7.19
C LEU A 39 8.34 -15.09 -5.69
N GLU A 40 8.50 -14.01 -4.93
CA GLU A 40 8.40 -14.02 -3.47
C GLU A 40 7.15 -13.28 -3.05
N ARG A 41 6.46 -13.80 -2.04
CA ARG A 41 5.24 -13.20 -1.48
C ARG A 41 5.46 -12.93 -0.01
N LYS A 42 5.28 -11.67 0.39
CA LYS A 42 5.33 -11.23 1.78
C LYS A 42 3.99 -10.63 2.17
N VAL A 43 3.38 -11.18 3.21
CA VAL A 43 2.15 -10.66 3.80
C VAL A 43 2.46 -10.16 5.21
N ASP A 44 2.35 -8.85 5.41
CA ASP A 44 2.54 -8.21 6.71
C ASP A 44 1.18 -8.03 7.39
N MET A 45 0.96 -8.81 8.45
CA MET A 45 -0.23 -8.75 9.30
C MET A 45 -0.02 -7.93 10.57
N VAL A 46 1.19 -7.43 10.85
CA VAL A 46 1.53 -6.78 12.12
C VAL A 46 0.69 -5.51 12.33
N LYS A 47 0.40 -4.80 11.24
CA LYS A 47 -0.38 -3.55 11.26
C LYS A 47 -1.87 -3.74 10.97
N LEU A 48 -2.36 -4.99 10.90
CA LEU A 48 -3.76 -5.29 10.64
C LEU A 48 -4.63 -4.78 11.80
N ALA A 49 -5.53 -3.85 11.50
CA ALA A 49 -6.54 -3.35 12.42
C ALA A 49 -7.83 -3.07 11.63
N ASN A 50 -8.86 -3.87 11.89
CA ASN A 50 -10.14 -3.85 11.19
C ASN A 50 -11.29 -3.29 12.04
N ARG A 51 -10.94 -2.72 13.19
CA ARG A 51 -11.76 -1.78 13.94
C ARG A 51 -10.87 -0.71 14.55
N ILE A 52 -11.12 0.54 14.19
CA ILE A 52 -10.33 1.69 14.61
C ILE A 52 -11.17 2.57 15.52
N TRP A 53 -10.68 2.80 16.73
CA TRP A 53 -11.24 3.77 17.67
C TRP A 53 -10.45 5.08 17.61
N ILE A 54 -11.16 6.20 17.56
CA ILE A 54 -10.58 7.53 17.72
C ILE A 54 -11.05 8.14 19.02
N ILE A 55 -10.11 8.56 19.86
CA ILE A 55 -10.35 9.34 21.07
C ILE A 55 -9.87 10.77 20.77
N GLY A 56 -10.84 11.64 20.50
CA GLY A 56 -10.66 13.02 20.08
C GLY A 56 -10.46 14.01 21.23
N ALA A 57 -10.74 15.28 20.94
CA ALA A 57 -10.70 16.38 21.90
C ALA A 57 -11.69 16.19 23.07
N GLY A 58 -11.58 17.05 24.08
CA GLY A 58 -12.44 17.01 25.26
C GLY A 58 -12.06 15.95 26.31
N SER A 59 -12.91 15.86 27.33
CA SER A 59 -12.76 15.00 28.50
C SER A 59 -14.11 14.65 29.12
N GLY A 60 -14.21 13.51 29.81
CA GLY A 60 -15.45 13.10 30.46
C GLY A 60 -16.58 12.88 29.44
N ALA A 61 -17.76 13.44 29.72
CA ALA A 61 -18.93 13.31 28.85
C ALA A 61 -18.79 14.10 27.53
N ASP A 62 -17.94 15.13 27.50
CA ASP A 62 -17.71 15.96 26.31
C ASP A 62 -16.55 15.44 25.45
N ARG A 63 -16.06 14.22 25.71
CA ARG A 63 -14.97 13.63 24.93
C ARG A 63 -15.51 13.12 23.60
N VAL A 64 -14.88 13.55 22.52
CA VAL A 64 -15.18 13.03 21.18
C VAL A 64 -14.65 11.60 21.10
N GLU A 65 -15.53 10.64 20.81
CA GLU A 65 -15.19 9.24 20.62
C GLU A 65 -16.00 8.65 19.48
N THR A 66 -15.33 7.95 18.58
CA THR A 66 -15.98 7.24 17.48
C THR A 66 -15.17 6.01 17.08
N PHE A 67 -15.79 5.09 16.36
CA PHE A 67 -15.10 3.97 15.75
C PHE A 67 -15.64 3.64 14.37
N GLU A 68 -14.78 3.05 13.56
CA GLU A 68 -15.11 2.51 12.24
C GLU A 68 -14.58 1.08 12.13
N GLU A 69 -15.27 0.23 11.39
CA GLU A 69 -14.92 -1.19 11.27
C GLU A 69 -15.20 -1.78 9.89
N ASP A 70 -14.44 -2.82 9.54
CA ASP A 70 -14.60 -3.56 8.28
C ASP A 70 -15.03 -5.00 8.57
N ALA A 71 -16.32 -5.28 8.35
CA ALA A 71 -16.90 -6.60 8.60
C ALA A 71 -16.33 -7.71 7.70
N GLY A 72 -15.93 -7.38 6.46
CA GLY A 72 -15.34 -8.35 5.53
C GLY A 72 -13.96 -8.81 6.02
N SER A 73 -13.14 -7.86 6.46
CA SER A 73 -11.87 -8.12 7.10
C SER A 73 -12.03 -8.87 8.43
N GLN A 74 -13.01 -8.52 9.26
CA GLN A 74 -13.27 -9.25 10.50
C GLN A 74 -13.66 -10.71 10.23
N ALA A 75 -14.47 -10.96 9.19
CA ALA A 75 -14.82 -12.32 8.79
C ALA A 75 -13.60 -13.12 8.29
N ALA A 76 -12.64 -12.46 7.63
CA ALA A 76 -11.44 -13.10 7.10
C ALA A 76 -10.32 -13.29 8.13
N TYR A 77 -10.15 -12.36 9.08
CA TYR A 77 -8.96 -12.28 9.94
C TYR A 77 -9.26 -12.18 11.45
N GLY A 78 -10.54 -12.23 11.83
CA GLY A 78 -11.01 -12.02 13.20
C GLY A 78 -10.97 -10.55 13.62
N LEU A 79 -11.53 -10.24 14.80
CA LEU A 79 -11.52 -8.87 15.33
C LEU A 79 -10.08 -8.43 15.70
N ARG A 80 -9.64 -7.31 15.12
CA ARG A 80 -8.34 -6.67 15.35
C ARG A 80 -8.54 -5.18 15.59
N GLU A 81 -8.43 -4.78 16.85
CA GLU A 81 -8.72 -3.41 17.27
C GLU A 81 -7.45 -2.56 17.40
N ALA A 82 -7.54 -1.29 17.00
CA ALA A 82 -6.54 -0.27 17.32
C ALA A 82 -7.21 1.00 17.84
N VAL A 83 -6.57 1.64 18.82
CA VAL A 83 -7.03 2.90 19.41
C VAL A 83 -6.05 4.00 19.07
N LYS A 84 -6.57 5.14 18.60
CA LYS A 84 -5.79 6.34 18.31
C LYS A 84 -6.34 7.51 19.11
N VAL A 85 -5.50 8.07 19.96
CA VAL A 85 -5.76 9.36 20.60
C VAL A 85 -5.30 10.48 19.69
N ASP A 86 -6.19 11.39 19.34
CA ASP A 86 -5.86 12.60 18.57
C ASP A 86 -6.68 13.80 19.04
N LYS A 87 -6.06 14.68 19.83
CA LYS A 87 -6.73 15.84 20.42
C LYS A 87 -7.04 16.95 19.42
N GLU A 88 -6.56 16.83 18.18
CA GLU A 88 -6.89 17.71 17.06
C GLU A 88 -8.22 17.35 16.38
N ALA A 89 -8.79 16.17 16.67
CA ALA A 89 -10.14 15.83 16.26
C ALA A 89 -11.14 16.50 17.20
N GLU A 90 -11.52 17.73 16.87
CA GLU A 90 -12.37 18.60 17.70
C GLU A 90 -13.86 18.24 17.64
N ASP A 91 -14.29 17.49 16.61
CA ASP A 91 -15.66 17.04 16.43
C ASP A 91 -15.74 15.58 15.94
N GLU A 92 -16.96 15.03 15.97
CA GLU A 92 -17.23 13.64 15.58
C GLU A 92 -16.92 13.37 14.10
N ASP A 93 -17.15 14.34 13.21
CA ASP A 93 -16.93 14.19 11.77
C ASP A 93 -15.43 14.09 11.44
N ALA A 94 -14.60 14.93 12.08
CA ALA A 94 -13.14 14.87 11.97
C ALA A 94 -12.59 13.56 12.53
N ALA A 95 -13.09 13.13 13.69
CA ALA A 95 -12.71 11.86 14.30
C ALA A 95 -13.11 10.67 13.40
N LYS A 96 -14.31 10.71 12.82
CA LYS A 96 -14.82 9.66 11.93
C LYS A 96 -14.01 9.60 10.63
N THR A 97 -13.75 10.74 10.01
CA THR A 97 -12.89 10.83 8.81
C THR A 97 -11.51 10.22 9.08
N LEU A 98 -10.92 10.51 10.24
CA LEU A 98 -9.66 9.89 10.65
C LEU A 98 -9.81 8.37 10.83
N ALA A 99 -10.86 7.90 11.50
CA ALA A 99 -11.13 6.48 11.69
C ALA A 99 -11.22 5.74 10.34
N GLN A 100 -11.95 6.31 9.37
CA GLN A 100 -12.12 5.76 8.02
C GLN A 100 -10.80 5.69 7.25
N ASN A 101 -10.00 6.75 7.27
CA ASN A 101 -8.69 6.75 6.61
C ASN A 101 -7.75 5.69 7.21
N LEU A 102 -7.82 5.48 8.52
CA LEU A 102 -7.04 4.44 9.20
C LEU A 102 -7.52 3.04 8.92
N LEU A 103 -8.83 2.87 8.84
CA LEU A 103 -9.42 1.60 8.46
C LEU A 103 -9.03 1.26 7.03
N ALA A 104 -9.09 2.19 6.09
CA ALA A 104 -8.63 1.98 4.71
C ALA A 104 -7.15 1.54 4.65
N LEU A 105 -6.30 2.10 5.51
CA LEU A 105 -4.87 1.79 5.56
C LEU A 105 -4.49 0.45 6.21
N TYR A 106 -5.35 -0.07 7.09
CA TYR A 106 -4.99 -1.16 8.01
C TYR A 106 -6.02 -2.30 8.09
N ALA A 107 -7.20 -2.16 7.49
CA ALA A 107 -8.23 -3.20 7.52
C ALA A 107 -7.77 -4.49 6.83
N TYR A 108 -6.83 -4.43 5.90
CA TYR A 108 -6.31 -5.62 5.21
C TYR A 108 -4.79 -5.76 5.40
N PRO A 109 -4.26 -7.00 5.45
CA PRO A 109 -2.83 -7.23 5.49
C PRO A 109 -2.13 -6.58 4.30
N ARG A 110 -0.94 -6.04 4.53
CA ARG A 110 -0.14 -5.46 3.45
C ARG A 110 0.57 -6.58 2.71
N GLU A 111 0.22 -6.72 1.44
CA GLU A 111 0.85 -7.68 0.55
C GLU A 111 1.87 -7.00 -0.35
N THR A 112 3.07 -7.56 -0.36
CA THR A 112 4.15 -7.20 -1.26
C THR A 112 4.61 -8.45 -1.99
N LEU A 113 4.74 -8.35 -3.30
CA LEU A 113 5.34 -9.38 -4.13
C LEU A 113 6.67 -8.87 -4.66
N THR A 114 7.67 -9.74 -4.73
CA THR A 114 8.94 -9.43 -5.40
C THR A 114 9.07 -10.39 -6.57
N ALA A 115 8.88 -9.84 -7.78
CA ALA A 115 9.07 -10.56 -9.02
C ALA A 115 10.55 -10.46 -9.44
N ILE A 116 11.18 -11.61 -9.66
CA ILE A 116 12.57 -11.70 -10.12
C ILE A 116 12.54 -12.07 -11.59
N LEU A 117 13.12 -11.21 -12.42
CA LEU A 117 13.05 -11.26 -13.88
C LEU A 117 14.47 -11.32 -14.47
N PRO A 118 14.66 -11.98 -15.63
CA PRO A 118 15.95 -11.95 -16.33
C PRO A 118 16.20 -10.60 -17.03
N SER A 119 15.14 -9.84 -17.31
CA SER A 119 15.19 -8.48 -17.85
C SER A 119 13.85 -7.78 -17.62
N LEU A 120 13.85 -6.46 -17.61
CA LEU A 120 12.62 -5.70 -17.44
C LEU A 120 11.74 -5.79 -18.71
N PRO A 121 10.45 -6.14 -18.61
CA PRO A 121 9.55 -6.11 -19.76
C PRO A 121 9.54 -4.73 -20.43
N ALA A 122 9.60 -4.71 -21.76
CA ALA A 122 9.67 -3.48 -22.52
C ALA A 122 8.50 -2.55 -22.21
N GLY A 123 8.82 -1.29 -21.88
CA GLY A 123 7.84 -0.27 -21.53
C GLY A 123 7.19 -0.45 -20.16
N LEU A 124 7.66 -1.35 -19.30
CA LEU A 124 7.21 -1.38 -17.89
C LEU A 124 7.86 -0.23 -17.12
N GLU A 125 7.07 0.56 -16.42
CA GLU A 125 7.54 1.71 -15.64
C GLU A 125 7.00 1.68 -14.21
N LEU A 126 7.62 2.48 -13.34
CA LEU A 126 7.14 2.71 -11.98
C LEU A 126 5.72 3.27 -11.99
N GLY A 127 4.86 2.71 -11.15
CA GLY A 127 3.44 3.05 -11.08
C GLY A 127 2.56 2.29 -12.07
N ASP A 128 3.10 1.54 -13.03
CA ASP A 128 2.24 0.70 -13.88
C ASP A 128 1.55 -0.40 -13.08
N GLN A 129 0.38 -0.83 -13.55
CA GLN A 129 -0.31 -2.00 -13.03
C GLN A 129 -0.13 -3.18 -13.98
N VAL A 130 0.27 -4.34 -13.45
CA VAL A 130 0.53 -5.58 -14.20
C VAL A 130 -0.27 -6.73 -13.61
N SER A 131 -0.52 -7.78 -14.38
CA SER A 131 -1.11 -9.01 -13.83
C SER A 131 -0.01 -9.95 -13.35
N VAL A 132 -0.21 -10.57 -12.19
CA VAL A 132 0.71 -11.55 -11.62
C VAL A 132 -0.06 -12.83 -11.32
N LYS A 133 0.53 -13.96 -11.71
CA LYS A 133 -0.05 -15.28 -11.48
C LYS A 133 1.00 -16.28 -10.98
N ASP A 134 0.69 -16.90 -9.84
CA ASP A 134 1.43 -18.03 -9.28
C ASP A 134 0.47 -18.92 -8.50
N SER A 135 0.19 -20.10 -9.05
CA SER A 135 -0.71 -21.08 -8.44
C SER A 135 -0.18 -21.68 -7.15
N ILE A 136 1.14 -21.74 -6.96
CA ILE A 136 1.78 -22.31 -5.76
C ILE A 136 1.65 -21.33 -4.59
N LEU A 137 1.84 -20.04 -4.85
CA LEU A 137 1.70 -18.98 -3.83
C LEU A 137 0.27 -18.49 -3.65
N GLY A 138 -0.67 -18.97 -4.47
CA GLY A 138 -2.08 -18.57 -4.47
C GLY A 138 -2.27 -17.11 -4.89
N VAL A 139 -1.44 -16.62 -5.80
CA VAL A 139 -1.50 -15.25 -6.32
C VAL A 139 -2.14 -15.27 -7.70
N ASP A 140 -3.25 -14.56 -7.85
CA ASP A 140 -3.85 -14.27 -9.16
C ASP A 140 -4.53 -12.90 -9.06
N GLY A 141 -3.90 -11.87 -9.63
CA GLY A 141 -4.40 -10.52 -9.45
C GLY A 141 -3.60 -9.45 -10.18
N LYS A 142 -4.04 -8.21 -10.00
CA LYS A 142 -3.38 -7.03 -10.53
C LYS A 142 -2.57 -6.35 -9.43
N PHE A 143 -1.34 -6.00 -9.74
CA PHE A 143 -0.42 -5.37 -8.80
C PHE A 143 0.27 -4.17 -9.43
N ARG A 144 0.55 -3.16 -8.61
CA ARG A 144 1.21 -1.93 -9.03
C ARG A 144 2.72 -2.03 -8.80
N VAL A 145 3.50 -1.59 -9.78
CA VAL A 145 4.96 -1.48 -9.69
C VAL A 145 5.35 -0.39 -8.71
N LYS A 146 5.98 -0.77 -7.60
CA LYS A 146 6.45 0.14 -6.54
C LYS A 146 7.91 0.49 -6.70
N ARG A 147 8.71 -0.50 -7.08
CA ARG A 147 10.16 -0.38 -7.17
C ARG A 147 10.69 -1.29 -8.26
N ILE A 148 11.70 -0.82 -8.97
CA ILE A 148 12.47 -1.60 -9.93
C ILE A 148 13.93 -1.48 -9.49
N GLU A 149 14.57 -2.61 -9.26
CA GLU A 149 15.99 -2.71 -8.92
C GLU A 149 16.70 -3.53 -9.98
N TYR A 150 17.83 -3.01 -10.45
CA TYR A 150 18.72 -3.71 -11.37
C TYR A 150 19.92 -4.21 -10.58
N GLU A 151 20.15 -5.53 -10.62
CA GLU A 151 21.35 -6.16 -10.13
C GLU A 151 22.15 -6.67 -11.33
N TYR A 152 23.42 -6.28 -11.42
CA TYR A 152 24.33 -6.77 -12.46
C TYR A 152 25.46 -7.55 -11.82
N ASP A 153 25.59 -8.81 -12.22
CA ASP A 153 26.70 -9.68 -11.83
C ASP A 153 27.50 -10.04 -13.09
N ALA A 154 28.82 -9.84 -13.04
CA ALA A 154 29.69 -10.03 -14.19
C ALA A 154 29.70 -11.48 -14.72
N GLU A 155 29.37 -12.47 -13.88
CA GLU A 155 29.31 -13.88 -14.26
C GLU A 155 27.88 -14.37 -14.52
N LYS A 156 26.87 -13.80 -13.84
CA LYS A 156 25.47 -14.27 -13.92
C LYS A 156 24.55 -13.41 -14.82
N GLY A 157 25.03 -12.25 -15.27
CA GLY A 157 24.27 -11.32 -16.10
C GLY A 157 23.39 -10.36 -15.29
N GLU A 158 22.42 -9.76 -15.98
CA GLU A 158 21.45 -8.83 -15.41
C GLU A 158 20.29 -9.58 -14.76
N VAL A 159 19.90 -9.17 -13.55
CA VAL A 159 18.69 -9.62 -12.86
C VAL A 159 17.91 -8.39 -12.44
N VAL A 160 16.62 -8.37 -12.72
CA VAL A 160 15.73 -7.28 -12.35
C VAL A 160 14.79 -7.76 -11.25
N ARG A 161 14.78 -7.04 -10.12
CA ARG A 161 13.78 -7.25 -9.07
C ARG A 161 12.73 -6.15 -9.15
N VAL A 162 11.48 -6.56 -9.30
CA VAL A 162 10.33 -5.66 -9.32
C VAL A 162 9.50 -5.89 -8.07
N GLU A 163 9.46 -4.89 -7.22
CA GLU A 163 8.56 -4.87 -6.06
C GLU A 163 7.18 -4.43 -6.53
N LEU A 164 6.20 -5.29 -6.27
CA LEU A 164 4.81 -5.12 -6.62
C LEU A 164 4.00 -5.06 -5.32
N GLY A 165 2.96 -4.23 -5.30
CA GLY A 165 2.05 -4.16 -4.16
C GLY A 165 0.66 -3.72 -4.58
N GLN A 166 -0.24 -3.65 -3.62
CA GLN A 166 -1.54 -3.01 -3.81
C GLN A 166 -1.36 -1.51 -4.12
N ALA A 167 -2.42 -0.82 -4.56
CA ALA A 167 -2.35 0.60 -4.94
C ALA A 167 -1.59 1.45 -3.91
N LEU A 168 -0.89 2.50 -4.36
CA LEU A 168 -0.21 3.39 -3.41
C LEU A 168 -1.29 4.01 -2.51
N PRO A 169 -1.00 4.14 -1.20
CA PRO A 169 -1.77 5.06 -0.41
C PRO A 169 -1.70 6.43 -1.09
N ASP A 170 -2.81 7.16 -1.16
CA ASP A 170 -2.77 8.49 -1.76
C ASP A 170 -1.86 9.44 -0.95
N LEU A 171 -1.59 10.64 -1.47
CA LEU A 171 -0.75 11.60 -0.74
C LEU A 171 -1.26 11.85 0.68
N SER A 172 -2.57 11.87 0.90
CA SER A 172 -3.13 12.11 2.23
C SER A 172 -2.82 10.95 3.17
N GLU A 173 -2.89 9.72 2.68
CA GLU A 173 -2.56 8.51 3.40
C GLU A 173 -1.05 8.39 3.67
N GLU A 174 -0.18 8.79 2.73
CA GLU A 174 1.26 8.84 2.95
C GLU A 174 1.66 9.97 3.93
N LEU A 175 1.04 11.15 3.83
CA LEU A 175 1.23 12.22 4.83
C LEU A 175 0.78 11.76 6.22
N LEU A 176 -0.36 11.08 6.30
CA LEU A 176 -0.87 10.51 7.53
C LEU A 176 0.05 9.43 8.09
N ARG A 177 0.66 8.62 7.21
CA ARG A 177 1.67 7.62 7.58
C ARG A 177 2.95 8.28 8.12
N ILE A 178 3.43 9.35 7.49
CA ILE A 178 4.62 10.10 7.93
C ILE A 178 4.34 10.82 9.25
N ALA A 179 3.22 11.55 9.36
CA ALA A 179 2.80 12.21 10.58
C ALA A 179 2.64 11.22 11.75
N LYS A 180 2.22 9.98 11.45
CA LYS A 180 2.19 8.89 12.42
C LYS A 180 3.57 8.32 12.76
N LEU A 181 4.46 8.14 11.79
CA LEU A 181 5.83 7.69 12.04
C LEU A 181 6.58 8.65 12.97
N GLU A 182 6.39 9.96 12.82
CA GLU A 182 6.97 10.96 13.73
C GLU A 182 6.36 10.93 15.14
N ARG A 183 5.08 10.53 15.29
CA ARG A 183 4.40 10.39 16.59
C ARG A 183 4.65 9.05 17.29
N TRP A 184 5.28 8.05 16.65
CA TRP A 184 5.59 6.74 17.26
C TRP A 184 6.98 6.70 17.93
N PHE A 185 7.86 7.68 17.66
CA PHE A 185 9.22 7.80 18.24
C PHE A 185 9.33 8.86 19.34
N LYS A 186 8.22 9.25 19.97
CA LYS A 186 8.20 10.03 21.21
C LYS A 186 7.45 9.28 22.30
#